data_AF-A0A2E7C1H7-F1
#
_entry.id   AF-A0A2E7C1H7-F1
#
_cell.length_a   1.000
_cell.length_b   1.000
_cell.length_c   1.000
_cell.angle_alpha   90.00
_cell.angle_beta   90.00
_cell.angle_gamma   90.00
#
_symmetry.space_group_name_H-M   'P 1'
#
loop_
_entity.id
_entity.type
_entity.pdbx_description
1 polymer ?
#
loop_
_entity_poly.entity_id
_entity_poly.type
_entity_poly.pdbx_seq_one_letter_code
_entity_poly.pdbx_strand_id
1 'polypeptide(L)'
;MRFDTAEEAWKYTRQNNEDISDPRCAGRQFEATQQVHVFHEKHLKGDTTALPYALAICAHHGLAMPNWLSEVIYNGIVSWHNFETGTLDDAFGVSRKGRRKPDELNYRRHRDSVFQRVLVRVQDGESVDDELFELIADEMNAGFAGGTCKRWFYRYLDESPVAQSLYDHCKGPARKK
;
A
#
# COMPACT_ATOMS: atom_id res chain seq x y z
N MET A 1 17.74 -6.19 19.64
CA MET A 1 18.74 -5.15 19.33
C MET A 1 17.98 -3.86 19.05
N ARG A 2 18.42 -2.70 19.57
CA ARG A 2 17.79 -1.40 19.29
C ARG A 2 18.82 -0.56 18.53
N PHE A 3 18.41 0.00 17.40
CA PHE A 3 19.18 0.97 16.63
C PHE A 3 18.45 2.31 16.74
N ASP A 4 19.19 3.42 16.75
CA ASP A 4 18.59 4.76 16.82
C ASP A 4 18.36 5.33 15.41
N THR A 5 19.14 4.86 14.43
CA THR A 5 19.03 5.30 13.04
C THR A 5 19.02 4.14 12.03
N ALA A 6 18.49 4.40 10.83
CA ALA A 6 18.54 3.45 9.72
C ALA A 6 19.99 3.18 9.28
N GLU A 7 20.86 4.19 9.33
CA GLU A 7 22.27 4.04 8.97
C GLU A 7 22.98 3.04 9.88
N GLU A 8 22.74 3.11 11.20
CA GLU A 8 23.28 2.15 12.17
C GLU A 8 22.80 0.73 11.90
N ALA A 9 21.50 0.54 11.67
CA ALA A 9 20.92 -0.78 11.40
C ALA A 9 21.49 -1.40 10.11
N TRP A 10 21.60 -0.61 9.04
CA TRP A 10 22.18 -1.07 7.77
C TRP A 10 23.68 -1.29 7.85
N LYS A 11 24.41 -0.47 8.62
CA LYS A 11 25.83 -0.68 8.90
C LYS A 11 26.03 -1.99 9.64
N TYR A 12 25.22 -2.28 10.66
CA TYR A 12 25.25 -3.55 11.39
C TYR A 12 24.97 -4.73 10.45
N THR A 13 23.94 -4.65 9.62
CA THR A 13 23.58 -5.67 8.62
C THR A 13 24.80 -6.03 7.75
N ARG A 14 25.50 -5.02 7.21
CA ARG A 14 26.69 -5.20 6.37
C ARG A 14 27.88 -5.76 7.15
N GLN A 15 28.12 -5.25 8.36
CA GLN A 15 29.24 -5.69 9.20
C GLN A 15 29.13 -7.15 9.63
N ASN A 16 27.89 -7.66 9.76
CA ASN A 16 27.63 -9.03 10.18
C ASN A 16 27.35 -9.98 9.00
N ASN A 17 27.53 -9.53 7.75
CA ASN A 17 27.23 -10.30 6.54
C ASN A 17 25.82 -10.91 6.53
N GLU A 18 24.84 -10.19 7.08
CA GLU A 18 23.45 -10.60 6.99
C GLU A 18 22.97 -10.55 5.52
N ASP A 19 22.09 -11.45 5.14
CA ASP A 19 21.46 -11.43 3.83
C ASP A 19 20.51 -10.21 3.73
N ILE A 20 20.88 -9.23 2.92
CA ILE A 20 20.10 -8.01 2.70
C ILE A 20 18.73 -8.26 2.04
N SER A 21 18.55 -9.45 1.44
CA SER A 21 17.28 -9.91 0.88
C SER A 21 16.38 -10.60 1.90
N ASP A 22 16.93 -11.05 3.04
CA ASP A 22 16.14 -11.57 4.14
C ASP A 22 15.34 -10.43 4.79
N PRO A 23 13.99 -10.49 4.84
CA PRO A 23 13.18 -9.48 5.51
C PRO A 23 13.49 -9.36 7.02
N ARG A 24 14.18 -10.34 7.60
CA ARG A 24 14.53 -10.38 9.03
C ARG A 24 15.89 -9.79 9.35
N CYS A 25 16.68 -9.35 8.36
CA CYS A 25 17.93 -8.68 8.64
C CYS A 25 17.71 -7.35 9.38
N ALA A 26 18.71 -6.91 10.14
CA ALA A 26 18.61 -5.79 11.07
C ALA A 26 18.12 -4.49 10.42
N GLY A 27 18.63 -4.17 9.22
CA GLY A 27 18.22 -3.01 8.44
C GLY A 27 16.73 -3.05 8.06
N ARG A 28 16.24 -4.20 7.58
CA ARG A 28 14.84 -4.40 7.21
C ARG A 28 13.91 -4.36 8.42
N GLN A 29 14.32 -4.98 9.53
CA GLN A 29 13.55 -4.95 10.78
C GLN A 29 13.42 -3.53 11.34
N PHE A 30 14.48 -2.71 11.26
CA PHE A 30 14.41 -1.31 11.66
C PHE A 30 13.41 -0.53 10.81
N GLU A 31 13.48 -0.63 9.48
CA GLU A 31 12.55 0.02 8.55
C GLU A 31 11.09 -0.42 8.80
N ALA A 32 10.89 -1.73 8.96
CA ALA A 32 9.59 -2.31 9.26
C ALA A 32 9.01 -1.79 10.59
N THR A 33 9.85 -1.61 11.61
CA THR A 33 9.44 -1.02 12.90
C THR A 33 8.92 0.41 12.71
N GLN A 34 9.58 1.23 11.90
CA GLN A 34 9.09 2.58 11.59
C GLN A 34 7.74 2.54 10.85
N GLN A 35 7.55 1.59 9.93
CA GLN A 35 6.25 1.40 9.27
C GLN A 35 5.14 1.00 10.25
N VAL A 36 5.42 0.13 11.23
CA VAL A 36 4.46 -0.22 12.29
C VAL A 36 4.04 1.03 13.08
N HIS A 37 4.96 1.95 13.37
CA HIS A 37 4.62 3.24 14.00
C HIS A 37 3.71 4.12 13.12
N VAL A 38 3.98 4.18 11.81
CA VAL A 38 3.09 4.89 10.88
C VAL A 38 1.68 4.29 10.88
N PHE A 39 1.56 2.95 10.92
CA PHE A 39 0.25 2.29 11.01
C PHE A 39 -0.43 2.50 12.37
N HIS A 40 0.32 2.61 13.46
CA HIS A 40 -0.24 2.99 14.75
C HIS A 40 -0.92 4.36 14.68
N GLU A 41 -0.25 5.37 14.12
CA GLU A 41 -0.83 6.71 13.95
C GLU A 41 -2.08 6.70 13.04
N LYS A 42 -2.08 5.88 11.98
CA LYS A 42 -3.25 5.70 11.13
C LYS A 42 -4.40 5.03 11.88
N HIS A 43 -4.11 4.01 12.67
CA HIS A 43 -5.10 3.32 13.50
C HIS A 43 -5.75 4.27 14.50
N LEU A 44 -4.96 5.12 15.18
CA LEU A 44 -5.48 6.16 16.09
C LEU A 44 -6.40 7.17 15.37
N LYS A 45 -6.20 7.39 14.07
CA LYS A 45 -7.07 8.23 13.23
C LYS A 45 -8.30 7.50 12.67
N GLY A 46 -8.53 6.24 13.06
CA GLY A 46 -9.67 5.44 12.61
C GLY A 46 -9.47 4.75 11.25
N ASP A 47 -8.24 4.63 10.75
CA ASP A 47 -7.96 3.84 9.56
C ASP A 47 -8.12 2.34 9.86
N THR A 48 -9.28 1.80 9.47
CA THR A 48 -9.65 0.39 9.63
C THR A 48 -8.75 -0.60 8.89
N THR A 49 -7.88 -0.13 7.99
CA THR A 49 -6.91 -0.97 7.28
C THR A 49 -5.55 -1.05 7.97
N ALA A 50 -5.26 -0.15 8.91
CA ALA A 50 -3.94 -0.02 9.49
C ALA A 50 -3.52 -1.21 10.36
N LEU A 51 -4.46 -1.73 11.16
CA LEU A 51 -4.24 -2.87 12.05
C LEU A 51 -3.74 -4.14 11.33
N PRO A 52 -4.43 -4.64 10.27
CA PRO A 52 -3.95 -5.84 9.58
C PRO A 52 -2.61 -5.63 8.86
N TYR A 53 -2.28 -4.42 8.40
CA TYR A 53 -0.96 -4.15 7.82
C TYR A 53 0.15 -4.14 8.88
N ALA A 54 -0.08 -3.54 10.05
CA ALA A 54 0.88 -3.60 11.15
C ALA A 54 1.16 -5.04 11.58
N LEU A 55 0.11 -5.86 11.71
CA LEU A 55 0.22 -7.29 12.02
C LEU A 55 1.04 -8.05 10.96
N ALA A 56 0.74 -7.83 9.68
CA ALA A 56 1.45 -8.47 8.58
C ALA A 56 2.94 -8.08 8.56
N ILE A 57 3.27 -6.82 8.82
CA ILE A 57 4.67 -6.34 8.89
C ILE A 57 5.41 -7.05 10.03
N CYS A 58 4.83 -7.08 11.24
CA CYS A 58 5.45 -7.79 12.36
C CYS A 58 5.70 -9.26 12.03
N ALA A 59 4.71 -9.95 11.47
CA ALA A 59 4.84 -11.37 11.11
C ALA A 59 5.88 -11.61 10.01
N HIS A 60 5.89 -10.79 8.95
CA HIS A 60 6.79 -10.95 7.81
C HIS A 60 8.26 -10.72 8.19
N HIS A 61 8.53 -9.66 8.96
CA HIS A 61 9.87 -9.26 9.37
C HIS A 61 10.34 -9.95 10.66
N GLY A 62 9.52 -10.80 11.28
CA GLY A 62 9.85 -11.48 12.54
C GLY A 62 10.00 -10.52 13.72
N LEU A 63 9.24 -9.42 13.73
CA LEU A 63 9.25 -8.44 14.82
C LEU A 63 8.38 -8.92 15.98
N ALA A 64 8.79 -8.58 17.20
CA ALA A 64 7.89 -8.62 18.34
C ALA A 64 6.74 -7.62 18.12
N MET A 65 5.50 -8.03 18.38
CA MET A 65 4.37 -7.12 18.32
C MET A 65 4.50 -6.05 19.42
N PRO A 66 4.33 -4.75 19.09
CA PRO A 66 4.27 -3.72 20.12
C PRO A 66 2.99 -3.87 20.97
N ASN A 67 3.02 -3.38 22.21
CA ASN A 67 1.93 -3.55 23.18
C ASN A 67 0.56 -3.17 22.62
N TRP A 68 0.46 -2.00 21.95
CA TRP A 68 -0.80 -1.53 21.36
C TRP A 68 -1.39 -2.56 20.37
N LEU A 69 -0.52 -3.18 19.55
CA LEU A 69 -0.95 -4.14 18.54
C LEU A 69 -1.37 -5.45 19.19
N SER A 70 -0.58 -5.94 20.15
CA SER A 70 -0.92 -7.17 20.88
C SER A 70 -2.21 -7.03 21.69
N GLU A 71 -2.45 -5.89 22.32
CA GLU A 71 -3.67 -5.61 23.08
C GLU A 71 -4.90 -5.59 22.18
N VAL A 72 -4.83 -4.87 21.06
CA VAL A 72 -5.95 -4.80 20.09
C VAL A 72 -6.25 -6.19 19.51
N ILE A 73 -5.22 -6.96 19.14
CA ILE A 73 -5.40 -8.32 18.61
C ILE A 73 -5.98 -9.26 19.67
N TYR A 74 -5.45 -9.22 20.90
CA TYR A 74 -5.96 -10.06 21.99
C TYR A 74 -7.43 -9.75 22.30
N ASN A 75 -7.76 -8.48 22.47
CA ASN A 75 -9.13 -8.04 22.77
C ASN A 75 -10.11 -8.42 21.64
N GLY A 76 -9.69 -8.26 20.37
CA GLY A 76 -10.49 -8.68 19.22
C GLY A 76 -10.74 -10.19 19.22
N ILE A 77 -9.71 -11.01 19.48
CA ILE A 77 -9.85 -12.47 19.55
C ILE A 77 -10.78 -12.88 20.70
N VAL A 78 -10.62 -12.29 21.89
CA VAL A 78 -11.45 -12.58 23.06
C VAL A 78 -12.91 -12.20 22.79
N SER A 79 -13.16 -11.02 22.23
CA SER A 79 -14.52 -10.55 21.92
C SER A 79 -15.22 -11.44 20.90
N TRP A 80 -14.51 -11.84 19.84
CA TRP A 80 -15.03 -12.80 18.86
C TRP A 80 -15.29 -14.19 19.48
N HIS A 81 -14.35 -14.70 20.28
CA HIS A 81 -14.48 -15.99 20.96
C HIS A 81 -15.66 -16.01 21.94
N ASN A 82 -15.93 -14.88 22.62
CA ASN A 82 -17.04 -14.72 23.55
C ASN A 82 -18.39 -14.45 22.85
N PHE A 83 -18.44 -14.49 21.51
CA PHE A 83 -19.63 -14.17 20.72
C PHE A 83 -20.18 -12.75 20.93
N GLU A 84 -19.35 -11.81 21.38
CA GLU A 84 -19.71 -10.39 21.51
C GLU A 84 -19.75 -9.69 20.15
N THR A 85 -19.03 -10.22 19.16
CA THR A 85 -19.02 -9.75 17.77
C THR A 85 -19.33 -10.88 16.79
N GLY A 86 -20.02 -10.54 15.69
CA GLY A 86 -20.49 -11.53 14.71
C GLY A 86 -19.41 -12.02 13.74
N THR A 87 -18.35 -11.22 13.53
CA THR A 87 -17.26 -11.54 12.61
C THR A 87 -15.91 -11.04 13.15
N LEU A 88 -14.81 -11.63 12.69
CA LEU A 88 -13.46 -11.13 12.99
C LEU A 88 -13.22 -9.75 12.40
N ASP A 89 -13.83 -9.43 11.25
CA ASP A 89 -13.73 -8.10 10.64
C ASP A 89 -14.35 -7.05 11.61
N ASP A 90 -15.50 -7.36 12.23
CA ASP A 90 -16.09 -6.49 13.27
C ASP A 90 -15.21 -6.44 14.54
N ALA A 91 -14.70 -7.59 14.99
CA ALA A 91 -13.86 -7.69 16.19
C ALA A 91 -12.55 -6.88 16.10
N PHE A 92 -11.97 -6.79 14.90
CA PHE A 92 -10.77 -6.01 14.62
C PHE A 92 -11.07 -4.60 14.09
N GLY A 93 -12.34 -4.20 14.01
CA GLY A 93 -12.74 -2.92 13.45
C GLY A 93 -12.33 -2.74 11.99
N VAL A 94 -12.17 -3.83 11.22
CA VAL A 94 -11.77 -3.84 9.82
C VAL A 94 -13.01 -3.71 8.94
N SER A 95 -13.13 -2.61 8.20
CA SER A 95 -14.21 -2.44 7.23
C SER A 95 -13.69 -2.68 5.81
N ARG A 96 -14.26 -3.70 5.15
CA ARG A 96 -14.06 -3.95 3.71
C ARG A 96 -15.26 -3.51 2.87
N LYS A 97 -16.21 -2.77 3.48
CA LYS A 97 -17.46 -2.36 2.81
C LYS A 97 -17.18 -1.55 1.55
N GLY A 98 -17.95 -1.82 0.49
CA GLY A 98 -17.88 -1.10 -0.78
C GLY A 98 -16.80 -1.57 -1.76
N ARG A 99 -15.93 -2.52 -1.38
CA ARG A 99 -14.89 -3.05 -2.27
C ARG A 99 -15.17 -4.49 -2.64
N ARG A 100 -15.45 -4.74 -3.93
CA ARG A 100 -15.55 -6.11 -4.44
C ARG A 100 -14.14 -6.71 -4.46
N LYS A 101 -13.92 -7.83 -3.77
CA LYS A 101 -12.62 -8.52 -3.70
C LYS A 101 -11.93 -8.67 -5.07
N PRO A 102 -12.62 -9.07 -6.16
CA PRO A 102 -12.00 -9.14 -7.48
C PRO A 102 -11.50 -7.79 -8.01
N ASP A 103 -12.25 -6.72 -7.80
CA ASP A 103 -11.89 -5.37 -8.26
C ASP A 103 -10.66 -4.83 -7.52
N GLU A 104 -10.59 -5.01 -6.20
CA GLU A 104 -9.41 -4.59 -5.41
C GLU A 104 -8.17 -5.43 -5.75
N LEU A 105 -8.33 -6.73 -6.02
CA LEU A 105 -7.22 -7.57 -6.48
C LEU A 105 -6.70 -7.14 -7.85
N ASN A 106 -7.62 -6.86 -8.78
CA ASN A 106 -7.26 -6.40 -10.11
C ASN A 106 -6.59 -5.01 -10.05
N TYR A 107 -7.10 -4.09 -9.23
CA TYR A 107 -6.45 -2.80 -8.99
C TYR A 107 -5.00 -2.98 -8.54
N ARG A 108 -4.77 -3.77 -7.48
CA ARG A 108 -3.41 -4.00 -6.95
C ARG A 108 -2.47 -4.65 -7.96
N ARG A 109 -3.00 -5.53 -8.81
CA ARG A 109 -2.23 -6.22 -9.84
C ARG A 109 -1.85 -5.31 -11.01
N HIS A 110 -2.71 -4.36 -11.37
CA HIS A 110 -2.61 -3.65 -12.64
C HIS A 110 -2.35 -2.14 -12.54
N ARG A 111 -2.53 -1.51 -11.37
CA ARG A 111 -2.41 -0.04 -11.20
C ARG A 111 -1.08 0.52 -11.71
N ASP A 112 0.04 -0.14 -11.44
CA ASP A 112 1.37 0.33 -11.85
C ASP A 112 1.52 0.25 -13.37
N SER A 113 1.00 -0.82 -13.97
CA SER A 113 1.00 -1.02 -15.43
C SER A 113 0.09 -0.04 -16.17
N VAL A 114 -1.07 0.29 -15.59
CA VAL A 114 -1.97 1.33 -16.12
C VAL A 114 -1.28 2.69 -16.04
N PHE A 115 -0.73 3.04 -14.88
CA PHE A 115 -0.03 4.31 -14.67
C PHE A 115 1.15 4.49 -15.65
N GLN A 116 2.00 3.48 -15.79
CA GLN A 116 3.14 3.53 -16.72
C GLN A 116 2.71 3.74 -18.17
N ARG A 117 1.65 3.07 -18.63
CA ARG A 117 1.13 3.24 -19.99
C ARG A 117 0.58 4.65 -20.23
N VAL A 118 -0.21 5.18 -19.28
CA VAL A 118 -0.68 6.56 -19.36
C VAL A 118 0.51 7.53 -19.41
N LEU A 119 1.54 7.31 -18.58
CA LEU A 119 2.70 8.19 -18.53
C LEU A 119 3.46 8.24 -19.86
N VAL A 120 3.64 7.09 -20.52
CA VAL A 120 4.27 7.02 -21.86
C VAL A 120 3.48 7.83 -22.88
N ARG A 121 2.15 7.66 -22.94
CA ARG A 121 1.31 8.40 -23.90
C ARG A 121 1.30 9.91 -23.63
N VAL A 122 1.32 10.31 -22.37
CA VAL A 122 1.42 11.73 -21.98
C VAL A 122 2.78 12.31 -22.36
N GLN A 123 3.87 11.55 -22.21
CA GLN A 123 5.20 11.96 -22.68
C GLN A 123 5.25 12.14 -24.20
N ASP A 124 4.48 11.35 -24.94
CA ASP A 124 4.30 11.46 -26.39
C ASP A 124 3.35 12.61 -26.81
N GLY A 125 2.77 13.32 -25.83
CA GLY A 125 1.92 14.48 -26.05
C GLY A 125 0.43 14.18 -26.24
N GLU A 126 -0.01 12.95 -25.98
CA GLU A 126 -1.42 12.57 -26.04
C GLU A 126 -2.23 13.16 -24.87
N SER A 127 -3.50 13.44 -25.09
CA SER A 127 -4.42 13.91 -24.05
C SER A 127 -4.89 12.78 -23.15
N VAL A 128 -5.01 13.04 -21.84
CA VAL A 128 -5.62 12.10 -20.89
C VAL A 128 -7.13 12.27 -20.91
N ASP A 129 -7.79 11.49 -21.76
CA ASP A 129 -9.24 11.45 -21.94
C ASP A 129 -9.77 10.01 -21.90
N ASP A 130 -11.08 9.84 -22.09
CA ASP A 130 -11.72 8.52 -22.01
C ASP A 130 -11.25 7.58 -23.14
N GLU A 131 -10.92 8.12 -24.31
CA GLU A 131 -10.44 7.33 -25.46
C GLU A 131 -9.07 6.71 -25.17
N LEU A 132 -8.16 7.47 -24.54
CA LEU A 132 -6.88 6.95 -24.06
C LEU A 132 -7.06 5.75 -23.12
N PHE A 133 -8.01 5.83 -22.19
CA PHE A 133 -8.22 4.75 -21.21
C PHE A 133 -8.85 3.50 -21.83
N GLU A 134 -9.73 3.64 -22.81
CA GLU A 134 -10.25 2.49 -23.57
C GLU A 134 -9.13 1.82 -24.36
N LEU A 135 -8.27 2.60 -25.03
CA LEU A 135 -7.10 2.07 -25.75
C LEU A 135 -6.17 1.27 -24.82
N ILE A 136 -5.85 1.81 -23.64
CA ILE A 136 -5.01 1.12 -22.64
C ILE A 136 -5.70 -0.14 -22.12
N ALA A 137 -7.02 -0.12 -21.93
CA ALA A 137 -7.76 -1.30 -21.49
C ALA A 137 -7.68 -2.44 -22.52
N ASP A 138 -7.88 -2.11 -23.80
CA ASP A 138 -7.77 -3.05 -24.91
C ASP A 138 -6.35 -3.61 -25.05
N GLU A 139 -5.32 -2.77 -24.96
CA GLU A 139 -3.91 -3.18 -25.01
C GLU A 139 -3.53 -4.14 -23.88
N MET A 140 -4.08 -3.93 -22.69
CA MET A 140 -3.77 -4.77 -21.53
C MET A 140 -4.47 -6.13 -21.60
N ASN A 141 -5.55 -6.26 -22.39
CA ASN A 141 -6.34 -7.48 -22.58
C ASN A 141 -6.57 -8.27 -21.28
N ALA A 142 -6.86 -7.54 -20.20
CA ALA A 142 -6.90 -8.08 -18.84
C ALA A 142 -8.34 -8.16 -18.27
N GLY A 143 -9.35 -7.99 -19.13
CA GLY A 143 -10.76 -8.18 -18.79
C GLY A 143 -11.40 -7.03 -18.01
N PHE A 144 -10.88 -5.81 -18.13
CA PHE A 144 -11.49 -4.59 -17.59
C PHE A 144 -11.67 -3.54 -18.69
N ALA A 145 -12.65 -2.65 -18.54
CA ALA A 145 -12.96 -1.57 -19.49
C ALA A 145 -12.18 -0.28 -19.18
N GLY A 146 -12.11 0.67 -20.12
CA GLY A 146 -11.39 1.93 -19.96
C GLY A 146 -11.88 2.78 -18.79
N GLY A 147 -13.19 2.80 -18.52
CA GLY A 147 -13.72 3.42 -17.30
C GLY A 147 -13.12 2.87 -15.99
N THR A 148 -12.69 1.60 -15.98
CA THR A 148 -11.98 0.99 -14.83
C THR A 148 -10.50 1.42 -14.79
N CYS A 149 -9.81 1.46 -15.93
CA CYS A 149 -8.46 2.03 -16.05
C CYS A 149 -8.41 3.46 -15.51
N LYS A 150 -9.34 4.31 -15.95
CA LYS A 150 -9.46 5.71 -15.53
C LYS A 150 -9.55 5.83 -14.02
N ARG A 151 -10.47 5.08 -13.42
CA ARG A 151 -10.67 5.07 -11.96
C ARG A 151 -9.42 4.60 -11.22
N TRP A 152 -8.75 3.55 -11.70
CA TRP A 152 -7.52 3.05 -11.08
C TRP A 152 -6.37 4.04 -11.21
N PHE A 153 -6.23 4.70 -12.36
CA PHE A 153 -5.22 5.73 -12.59
C PHE A 153 -5.34 6.88 -11.59
N TYR A 154 -6.51 7.51 -11.49
CA TYR A 154 -6.72 8.62 -10.56
C TYR A 154 -6.60 8.19 -9.10
N ARG A 155 -7.12 7.00 -8.75
CA ARG A 155 -6.92 6.44 -7.41
C ARG A 155 -5.44 6.25 -7.07
N TYR A 156 -4.64 5.82 -8.04
CA TYR A 156 -3.21 5.60 -7.82
C TYR A 156 -2.43 6.91 -7.65
N LEU A 157 -2.82 7.97 -8.39
CA LEU A 157 -2.30 9.31 -8.18
C LEU A 157 -2.59 9.83 -6.75
N ASP A 158 -3.82 9.66 -6.28
CA ASP A 158 -4.23 10.06 -4.93
C ASP A 158 -3.48 9.27 -3.83
N GLU A 159 -3.23 7.98 -4.06
CA GLU A 159 -2.55 7.09 -3.11
C GLU A 159 -1.01 7.27 -3.11
N SER A 160 -0.42 7.87 -4.16
CA SER A 160 1.03 7.95 -4.35
C SER A 160 1.49 9.36 -4.75
N PRO A 161 1.95 10.18 -3.79
CA PRO A 161 2.49 11.52 -4.07
C PRO A 161 3.64 11.53 -5.08
N VAL A 162 4.43 10.45 -5.13
CA VAL A 162 5.51 10.28 -6.12
C VAL A 162 4.92 10.09 -7.52
N ALA A 163 3.87 9.28 -7.68
CA ALA A 163 3.19 9.10 -8.96
C ALA A 163 2.55 10.40 -9.44
N GLN A 164 1.93 11.18 -8.53
CA GLN A 164 1.40 12.50 -8.82
C GLN A 164 2.49 13.45 -9.36
N SER A 165 3.63 13.54 -8.67
CA SER A 165 4.74 14.40 -9.10
C SER A 165 5.31 13.99 -10.47
N LEU A 166 5.42 12.68 -10.75
CA LEU A 166 5.88 12.18 -12.04
C LEU A 166 4.90 12.52 -13.17
N TYR A 167 3.60 12.37 -12.91
CA TYR A 167 2.56 12.71 -13.86
C TYR A 167 2.56 14.21 -14.18
N ASP A 168 2.64 15.06 -13.16
CA ASP A 168 2.69 16.52 -13.33
C ASP A 168 3.93 16.97 -14.13
N HIS A 169 5.07 16.31 -13.92
CA HIS A 169 6.28 16.56 -14.71
C HIS A 169 6.09 16.21 -16.19
N CYS A 170 5.47 15.07 -16.50
CA CYS A 170 5.27 14.61 -17.88
C CYS A 170 4.23 15.44 -18.63
N LYS A 171 3.20 15.92 -17.95
CA LYS A 171 2.15 16.76 -18.55
C LYS A 171 2.69 18.12 -19.05
N GLY A 172 3.82 18.56 -18.52
CA GLY A 172 4.42 19.86 -18.84
C GLY A 172 3.57 21.05 -18.37
N PRO A 173 4.07 22.29 -18.50
CA PRO A 173 3.27 23.47 -18.21
C PRO A 173 2.09 23.55 -19.20
N ALA A 174 0.89 23.81 -18.70
CA ALA A 174 -0.28 24.04 -19.54
C ALA A 174 0.06 25.12 -20.58
N ARG A 175 0.14 24.73 -21.86
CA ARG A 175 0.34 25.69 -22.95
C ARG A 175 -0.84 26.67 -22.90
N LYS A 176 -0.59 27.90 -22.47
CA LYS A 176 -1.58 28.99 -22.53
C LYS A 176 -1.98 29.14 -24.01
N LYS A 177 -3.24 28.81 -24.31
CA LYS A 177 -3.85 29.12 -25.61
C LYS A 177 -4.10 30.62 -25.72
#